data_AF-A0A562HZI9-F1
#
_entry.id   AF-A0A562HZI9-F1
#
_cell.length_a   1.000
_cell.length_b   1.000
_cell.length_c   1.000
_cell.angle_alpha   90.00
_cell.angle_beta   90.00
_cell.angle_gamma   90.00
#
_symmetry.space_group_name_H-M   'P 1'
#
loop_
_entity.id
_entity.type
_entity.pdbx_description
1 polymer ?
#
loop_
_entity_poly.entity_id
_entity_poly.type
_entity_poly.pdbx_seq_one_letter_code
_entity_poly.pdbx_strand_id
1 'polypeptide(L)' 'MTKDELRNELERQAQRYQNLYGGDVTLYAAQPDPERKPWRKRASLLDKAFQKELEKIEKEKEKSAAQTHQD' A
#
# COMPACT_ATOMS: atom_id res chain seq x y z
N MET A 1 4.15 15.74 38.44
CA MET A 1 4.05 14.82 37.29
C MET A 1 5.43 14.32 36.94
N THR A 2 5.82 13.25 37.61
CA THR A 2 7.00 12.47 37.22
C THR A 2 6.65 11.58 36.02
N LYS A 3 7.67 11.13 35.29
CA LYS A 3 7.47 10.25 34.13
C LYS A 3 6.75 8.95 34.51
N ASP A 4 6.99 8.46 35.72
CA ASP A 4 6.40 7.21 36.21
C ASP A 4 4.94 7.38 36.60
N GLU A 5 4.57 8.50 37.23
CA GLU A 5 3.17 8.88 37.45
C GLU A 5 2.38 8.96 36.14
N LEU A 6 2.96 9.56 35.10
CA LEU A 6 2.32 9.71 33.80
C LEU A 6 2.11 8.36 33.11
N ARG A 7 3.07 7.45 33.19
CA ARG A 7 2.92 6.10 32.64
C ARG A 7 1.79 5.33 33.35
N ASN A 8 1.75 5.39 34.68
CA ASN A 8 0.72 4.70 35.46
C ASN A 8 -0.68 5.24 35.14
N GLU A 9 -0.83 6.55 34.94
CA GLU A 9 -2.13 7.14 34.59
C GLU A 9 -2.57 6.74 33.17
N LEU A 10 -1.65 6.76 32.19
CA LEU A 10 -1.95 6.32 30.82
C LEU A 10 -2.36 4.83 30.76
N GLU A 11 -1.68 3.97 31.52
CA GLU A 11 -2.00 2.54 31.60
C GLU A 11 -3.41 2.31 32.18
N ARG A 12 -3.77 3.04 33.24
CA ARG A 12 -5.13 2.99 33.80
C ARG A 12 -6.18 3.49 32.82
N GLN A 13 -5.87 4.50 32.01
CA GLN A 13 -6.78 5.01 30.98
C GLN A 13 -7.00 3.98 29.87
N ALA A 14 -5.92 3.37 29.37
CA ALA A 14 -6.00 2.32 28.36
C ALA A 14 -6.82 1.12 28.86
N GLN A 15 -6.54 0.64 30.08
CA GLN A 15 -7.26 -0.48 30.69
C GLN A 15 -8.75 -0.17 30.88
N ARG A 16 -9.10 1.05 31.31
CA ARG A 16 -10.52 1.46 31.42
C ARG A 16 -11.20 1.54 30.06
N TYR A 17 -10.53 2.11 29.06
CA TYR A 17 -11.08 2.22 27.71
C TYR A 17 -11.41 0.85 27.10
N GLN A 18 -10.49 -0.10 27.26
CA GLN A 18 -10.67 -1.46 26.76
C GLN A 18 -11.78 -2.23 27.50
N ASN A 19 -11.82 -2.16 28.84
CA ASN A 19 -12.77 -2.98 29.61
C ASN A 19 -14.17 -2.40 29.76
N LEU A 20 -14.32 -1.07 29.88
CA LEU A 20 -15.64 -0.45 30.12
C LEU A 20 -16.33 -0.06 28.81
N TYR A 21 -15.57 0.40 27.82
CA TYR A 21 -16.12 0.96 26.58
C TYR A 21 -15.98 0.00 25.40
N GLY A 22 -15.24 -1.10 25.56
CA GLY A 22 -15.00 -2.09 24.50
C GLY A 22 -14.28 -1.49 23.28
N GLY A 23 -13.56 -0.39 23.47
CA GLY A 23 -12.83 0.28 22.41
C GLY A 23 -11.44 -0.32 22.21
N ASP A 24 -11.01 -0.42 20.95
CA ASP A 24 -9.68 -0.87 20.61
C ASP A 24 -8.67 0.28 20.70
N VAL A 25 -7.57 0.06 21.40
CA VAL A 25 -6.46 1.03 21.48
C VAL A 25 -5.64 0.92 20.19
N THR A 26 -5.79 1.89 19.29
CA THR A 26 -4.98 1.96 18.05
C THR A 26 -3.54 2.33 18.39
N LEU A 27 -2.63 1.36 18.29
CA LEU A 27 -1.19 1.59 18.40
C LEU A 27 -0.67 2.15 17.06
N TYR A 28 -0.31 3.44 17.02
CA TYR A 28 0.28 4.10 15.84
C TYR A 28 1.72 3.66 15.52
N ALA A 29 2.22 2.60 16.14
CA ALA A 29 3.51 2.04 15.75
C ALA A 29 3.41 1.49 14.33
N ALA A 30 4.45 1.72 13.52
CA ALA A 30 4.54 1.10 12.21
C ALA A 30 4.44 -0.42 12.37
N GLN A 31 3.55 -1.07 11.62
CA GLN A 31 3.49 -2.53 11.59
C GLN A 31 4.81 -3.06 11.03
N PRO A 32 5.39 -4.12 11.62
CA PRO A 32 6.60 -4.73 11.08
C PRO A 32 6.34 -5.21 9.65
N ASP A 33 7.37 -5.11 8.80
CA ASP A 33 7.29 -5.63 7.45
C ASP A 33 6.91 -7.12 7.48
N PRO A 34 6.03 -7.58 6.56
CA PRO A 34 5.62 -8.98 6.54
C PRO A 34 6.84 -9.89 6.33
N GLU A 35 6.94 -10.96 7.14
CA GLU A 35 8.06 -11.92 7.12
C GLU A 35 8.31 -12.54 5.74
N ARG A 36 7.28 -12.62 4.91
CA ARG A 36 7.35 -13.18 3.56
C ARG A 36 6.74 -12.18 2.59
N LYS A 37 7.44 -11.96 1.47
CA LYS A 37 6.91 -11.13 0.37
C LYS A 37 5.53 -11.66 -0.03
N PRO A 38 4.53 -10.78 -0.22
CA PRO A 38 3.21 -11.19 -0.66
C PRO A 38 3.33 -11.95 -1.98
N TRP A 39 2.61 -13.07 -2.10
CA TRP A 39 2.65 -13.89 -3.30
C TRP A 39 2.32 -13.04 -4.52
N ARG A 40 3.25 -12.94 -5.47
CA ARG A 40 3.01 -12.25 -6.75
C ARG A 40 2.59 -13.28 -7.79
N LYS A 41 1.42 -13.05 -8.41
CA LYS A 41 0.96 -13.85 -9.55
C LYS A 41 1.96 -13.68 -10.70
N ARG A 42 2.45 -14.78 -11.26
CA ARG A 42 3.25 -14.75 -12.49
C ARG A 42 2.34 -14.34 -13.66
N ALA A 43 2.82 -13.44 -14.52
CA ALA A 43 2.11 -13.05 -15.72
C ALA A 43 1.80 -14.29 -16.58
N SER A 44 0.53 -14.45 -16.94
CA SER A 44 0.07 -15.51 -17.82
C SER A 44 0.54 -15.29 -19.26
N LEU A 45 0.41 -16.31 -20.12
CA LEU A 45 0.75 -16.18 -21.54
C LEU A 45 -0.11 -15.12 -22.23
N LEU A 46 -1.38 -15.00 -21.84
CA LEU A 46 -2.30 -13.97 -22.33
C LEU A 46 -1.87 -12.57 -21.89
N ASP A 47 -1.45 -12.40 -20.64
CA ASP A 47 -0.95 -11.10 -20.13
C ASP A 47 0.25 -10.62 -20.95
N LYS A 48 1.16 -11.54 -21.29
CA LYS A 48 2.33 -11.24 -22.12
C LYS A 48 1.94 -10.89 -23.56
N ALA A 49 0.96 -11.57 -24.13
CA ALA A 49 0.47 -11.28 -25.48
C ALA A 49 -0.20 -9.90 -25.53
N PHE A 50 -1.01 -9.59 -24.52
CA PHE A 50 -1.68 -8.30 -24.39
C PHE A 50 -0.67 -7.14 -24.24
N GLN A 51 0.35 -7.32 -23.40
CA GLN A 51 1.43 -6.33 -23.25
C GLN A 51 2.15 -6.05 -24.57
N LYS A 52 2.47 -7.09 -25.35
CA LYS A 52 3.07 -6.92 -26.68
C LYS A 52 2.17 -6.16 -27.65
N GLU A 53 0.86 -6.31 -27.54
CA GLU A 53 -0.08 -5.60 -28.40
C GLU A 53 -0.17 -4.11 -28.04
N LEU A 54 -0.18 -3.80 -26.74
CA LEU A 54 -0.09 -2.41 -26.27
C LEU A 54 1.18 -1.72 -26.78
N GLU A 55 2.34 -2.40 -26.69
CA GLU A 55 3.61 -1.86 -27.19
C GLU A 55 3.60 -1.56 -28.71
N LYS A 56 2.87 -2.36 -29.50
CA LYS A 56 2.74 -2.09 -30.95
C LYS A 56 1.89 -0.86 -31.20
N ILE A 57 0.74 -0.78 -30.54
CA ILE A 57 -0.20 0.34 -30.67
C ILE A 57 0.49 1.65 -30.25
N GLU A 58 1.27 1.64 -29.17
CA GLU A 58 2.05 2.81 -28.74
C GLU A 58 3.05 3.25 -29.81
N LYS A 59 3.81 2.33 -30.39
CA LYS A 59 4.75 2.64 -31.48
C LYS A 59 4.05 3.18 -32.73
N GLU A 60 2.89 2.64 -33.08
CA GLU A 60 2.10 3.13 -34.21
C GLU A 60 1.57 4.53 -33.96
N LYS A 61 1.12 4.81 -32.73
CA LYS A 61 0.69 6.14 -32.30
C LYS A 61 1.85 7.15 -32.30
N GLU A 62 3.04 6.76 -31.86
CA GLU A 62 4.23 7.63 -31.92
C GLU A 62 4.59 7.96 -33.38
N LYS A 63 4.53 6.97 -34.28
CA LYS A 63 4.80 7.18 -35.71
C LYS A 63 3.77 8.09 -36.36
N SER A 64 2.48 7.91 -36.08
CA SER A 64 1.44 8.78 -36.63
C SER A 64 1.50 10.19 -36.06
N ALA A 65 1.84 10.34 -34.78
CA ALA A 65 2.09 11.65 -34.19
C ALA A 65 3.33 12.33 -34.80
N ALA A 66 4.41 11.59 -35.06
CA ALA A 66 5.60 12.10 -35.74
C ALA A 66 5.31 12.50 -37.20
N GLN A 67 4.46 11.76 -37.90
CA GLN A 67 3.99 12.10 -39.25
C GLN A 67 3.13 13.36 -39.25
N THR A 68 2.19 13.47 -38.31
CA THR A 68 1.33 14.67 -38.17
C THR A 68 2.12 15.96 -37.89
N HIS A 69 3.34 15.84 -37.36
CA HIS A 69 4.19 16.99 -37.06
C HIS A 69 5.12 17.39 -38.23
N GLN A 70 5.15 16.59 -39.32
CA GLN A 70 5.96 16.82 -40.52
C GLN A 70 5.16 17.38 -41.70
N ASP A 71 3.82 17.37 -41.64
CA ASP A 71 2.91 18.04 -42.59
C ASP A 71 2.49 19.42 -42.09
#